data_AF-B1X382-F1
#
_entry.id   AF-B1X382-F1
#
_cell.length_a   1.000
_cell.length_b   1.000
_cell.length_c   1.000
_cell.angle_alpha   90.00
_cell.angle_beta   90.00
_cell.angle_gamma   90.00
#
_symmetry.space_group_name_H-M   'P 1'
#
loop_
_entity.id
_entity.type
_entity.pdbx_description
1 polymer ?
#
loop_
_entity_poly.entity_id
_entity_poly.type
_entity_poly.pdbx_seq_one_letter_code
_entity_poly.pdbx_strand_id
1 'polypeptide(L)' 'MSMIIDERLRRKIATQSGLSIIGVLGILIAAKQRNLIESVKPLLDSLIQETGFWIEEKLYKEVLHIVGEAL' A
#
# COMPACT_ATOMS: atom_id res chain seq x y z
N MET A 1 11.42 28.69 1.07
CA MET A 1 11.24 28.35 2.49
C MET A 1 9.76 28.54 2.80
N SER A 2 8.88 27.55 2.71
CA SER A 2 8.86 26.32 3.48
C SER A 2 8.26 25.20 2.64
N MET A 3 9.01 24.11 2.51
CA MET A 3 8.61 22.86 1.90
C MET A 3 7.86 22.08 2.98
N ILE A 4 6.52 22.19 2.98
CA ILE A 4 5.63 21.36 3.80
C ILE A 4 4.56 20.82 2.84
N ILE A 5 4.96 19.88 1.99
CA ILE A 5 4.04 19.22 1.04
C ILE A 5 3.77 17.75 1.43
N ASP A 6 4.50 17.18 2.39
CA ASP A 6 4.45 15.72 2.62
C ASP A 6 3.39 15.20 3.60
N GLU A 7 2.61 16.06 4.29
CA GLU A 7 1.66 15.58 5.31
C GLU A 7 0.17 15.61 4.89
N ARG A 8 -0.14 16.17 3.71
CA ARG A 8 -1.53 16.21 3.23
C ARG A 8 -2.00 14.90 2.61
N LEU A 9 -1.09 14.12 2.02
CA LEU A 9 -1.43 12.82 1.45
C LEU A 9 -1.83 11.82 2.56
N ARG A 10 -1.11 11.84 3.69
CA ARG A 10 -1.36 10.93 4.83
C ARG A 10 -2.72 11.15 5.50
N ARG A 11 -3.20 12.39 5.59
CA ARG A 11 -4.46 12.71 6.29
C ARG A 11 -5.73 12.50 5.46
N LYS A 12 -5.66 12.55 4.13
CA LYS A 12 -6.85 12.31 3.29
C LYS A 12 -7.22 10.84 3.21
N ILE A 13 -6.21 9.99 3.33
CA ILE A 13 -6.38 8.56 3.50
C ILE A 13 -7.08 8.33 4.85
N ALA A 14 -6.73 9.13 5.88
CA ALA A 14 -7.09 9.02 7.31
C ALA A 14 -8.54 9.16 7.76
N THR A 15 -9.54 9.10 6.87
CA THR A 15 -10.94 9.03 7.34
C THR A 15 -11.71 7.94 6.62
N GLN A 16 -12.24 6.98 7.40
CA GLN A 16 -12.98 5.75 7.02
C GLN A 16 -12.11 4.49 7.03
N SER A 17 -12.67 3.39 7.52
CA SER A 17 -12.02 2.11 7.87
C SER A 17 -11.16 1.42 6.78
N GLY A 18 -11.00 2.00 5.57
CA GLY A 18 -10.06 1.61 4.50
C GLY A 18 -8.62 2.14 4.65
N LEU A 19 -8.35 2.82 5.76
CA LEU A 19 -7.06 3.43 6.10
C LEU A 19 -5.90 2.54 6.41
N SER A 20 -6.14 1.56 7.28
CA SER A 20 -5.09 0.63 7.67
C SER A 20 -4.63 -0.13 6.44
N ILE A 21 -5.54 -0.36 5.50
CA ILE A 21 -5.26 -0.97 4.21
C ILE A 21 -4.27 -0.10 3.43
N ILE A 22 -4.57 1.17 3.21
CA ILE A 22 -3.66 2.08 2.49
C ILE A 22 -2.36 2.33 3.28
N GLY A 23 -2.38 2.29 4.60
CA GLY A 23 -1.18 2.43 5.45
C GLY A 23 -0.19 1.29 5.26
N VAL A 24 -0.65 0.03 5.34
CA VAL A 24 0.21 -1.15 5.14
C VAL A 24 0.62 -1.26 3.67
N LEU A 25 -0.32 -1.05 2.73
CA LEU A 25 -0.02 -1.02 1.30
C LEU A 25 1.01 0.05 0.94
N GLY A 26 0.89 1.26 1.49
CA GLY A 26 1.82 2.35 1.25
C GLY A 26 3.23 2.02 1.77
N ILE A 27 3.34 1.30 2.88
CA ILE A 27 4.62 0.79 3.39
C ILE A 27 5.20 -0.24 2.42
N LEU A 28 4.41 -1.20 1.95
CA LEU A 28 4.85 -2.22 0.99
C LEU A 28 5.31 -1.60 -0.33
N ILE A 29 4.54 -0.66 -0.88
CA ILE A 29 4.89 0.08 -2.10
C ILE A 29 6.20 0.83 -1.89
N ALA A 30 6.33 1.60 -0.79
CA ALA A 30 7.54 2.35 -0.49
C ALA A 30 8.75 1.44 -0.28
N ALA A 31 8.57 0.28 0.36
CA ALA A 31 9.62 -0.72 0.55
C ALA A 31 10.10 -1.27 -0.80
N LYS A 32 9.19 -1.61 -1.70
CA LYS A 32 9.52 -2.09 -3.05
C LYS A 32 10.22 -1.03 -3.89
N GLN A 33 9.72 0.21 -3.88
CA GLN A 33 10.36 1.34 -4.58
C GLN A 33 11.77 1.63 -4.05
N ARG A 34 12.03 1.34 -2.77
CA ARG A 34 13.34 1.46 -2.14
C ARG A 34 14.21 0.20 -2.30
N ASN A 35 13.74 -0.81 -3.04
CA ASN A 35 14.38 -2.13 -3.18
C ASN A 35 14.66 -2.83 -1.82
N LEU A 36 13.84 -2.56 -0.80
CA LEU A 36 13.94 -3.20 0.51
C LEU A 36 13.26 -4.57 0.55
N ILE A 37 12.35 -4.84 -0.39
CA ILE A 37 11.65 -6.11 -0.54
C ILE A 37 11.70 -6.55 -2.01
N GLU A 38 11.81 -7.86 -2.25
CA GLU A 38 11.87 -8.42 -3.60
C GLU A 38 10.52 -8.40 -4.30
N SER A 39 9.42 -8.65 -3.59
CA SER A 39 8.07 -8.68 -4.17
C SER A 39 7.01 -8.20 -3.18
N VAL A 40 6.01 -7.47 -3.67
CA VAL A 40 4.88 -6.99 -2.85
C VAL A 40 3.75 -8.01 -2.79
N LYS A 41 3.51 -8.70 -3.90
CA LYS A 41 2.46 -9.72 -4.03
C LYS A 41 2.44 -10.77 -2.89
N PRO A 42 3.54 -11.48 -2.57
CA PRO A 42 3.50 -12.52 -1.52
C PRO A 42 3.23 -11.94 -0.13
N LEU A 43 3.72 -10.74 0.16
CA LEU A 43 3.46 -10.06 1.44
C LEU A 43 1.99 -9.63 1.55
N LEU A 44 1.42 -9.18 0.43
CA LEU A 44 0.03 -8.79 0.36
C LEU A 44 -0.90 -10.02 0.48
N ASP A 45 -0.56 -11.12 -0.18
CA ASP A 45 -1.29 -12.39 -0.10
C ASP A 45 -1.25 -12.97 1.33
N SER A 46 -0.09 -12.94 2.00
CA SER A 46 0.03 -13.33 3.41
C SER A 46 -0.82 -12.45 4.33
N LEU A 47 -0.87 -11.13 4.10
CA LEU A 47 -1.75 -10.25 4.88
C LEU A 47 -3.22 -10.64 4.74
N ILE A 48 -3.66 -10.91 3.51
CA ILE A 48 -5.05 -11.31 3.22
C ILE A 48 -5.37 -12.65 3.90
N GLN A 49 -4.48 -13.64 3.77
CA GLN A 49 -4.71 -14.99 4.28
C GLN A 49 -4.52 -15.13 5.80
N GLU A 50 -3.52 -14.48 6.38
CA GLU A 50 -3.14 -14.69 7.78
C GLU A 50 -3.82 -13.72 8.74
N THR A 51 -4.13 -12.50 8.30
CA THR A 51 -4.65 -11.44 9.20
C THR A 51 -6.13 -11.12 8.97
N GLY A 52 -6.81 -11.84 8.06
CA GLY A 52 -8.20 -11.56 7.69
C GLY A 52 -8.37 -10.21 7.00
N PHE A 53 -7.29 -9.69 6.40
CA PHE A 53 -7.25 -8.40 5.76
C PHE A 53 -8.06 -8.45 4.46
N TRP A 54 -9.16 -7.71 4.42
CA TRP A 54 -10.03 -7.65 3.24
C TRP A 54 -9.63 -6.48 2.35
N ILE A 55 -9.18 -6.78 1.13
CA ILE A 55 -8.82 -5.79 0.13
C ILE A 55 -9.72 -5.97 -1.09
N GLU A 56 -10.22 -4.86 -1.63
CA GLU A 56 -10.94 -4.91 -2.91
C GLU A 56 -9.99 -5.31 -4.03
N GLU A 57 -10.45 -6.18 -4.93
CA GLU A 57 -9.66 -6.67 -6.07
C GLU A 57 -9.12 -5.51 -6.93
N LYS A 58 -9.89 -4.43 -7.05
CA LYS A 58 -9.45 -3.21 -7.75
C LYS A 58 -8.24 -2.59 -7.08
N LEU A 59 -8.25 -2.46 -5.75
CA LEU A 59 -7.14 -1.88 -4.98
C LEU A 59 -5.92 -2.80 -4.99
N TYR A 60 -6.14 -4.12 -4.90
CA TYR A 60 -5.06 -5.11 -5.04
C TYR A 60 -4.35 -4.98 -6.39
N LYS A 61 -5.10 -4.91 -7.49
CA LYS A 61 -4.55 -4.71 -8.84
C LYS A 61 -3.83 -3.37 -8.98
N GLU A 62 -4.39 -2.30 -8.41
CA GLU A 62 -3.78 -0.98 -8.44
C GLU A 62 -2.44 -0.94 -7.70
N VAL A 63 -2.34 -1.59 -6.53
CA VAL A 63 -1.08 -1.74 -5.79
C VAL A 63 -0.04 -2.48 -6.62
N LEU A 64 -0.40 -3.64 -7.18
CA LEU A 64 0.50 -4.42 -8.03
C LEU A 64 0.95 -3.60 -9.25
N HIS A 65 0.06 -2.81 -9.83
CA HIS A 65 0.38 -1.93 -10.96
C HIS A 65 1.40 -0.85 -10.57
N ILE A 66 1.20 -0.19 -9.42
CA ILE A 66 2.10 0.87 -8.91
C ILE A 66 3.53 0.33 -8.70
N VAL A 67 3.67 -0.94 -8.33
CA VAL A 67 4.97 -1.55 -8.04
C VAL A 67 5.57 -2.33 -9.21
N GLY A 68 4.91 -2.31 -10.37
CA GLY A 68 5.36 -3.01 -11.57
C GLY A 68 5.17 -4.53 -11.53
N GLU A 69 4.28 -5.03 -10.68
CA GLU A 69 3.92 -6.46 -10.54
C GLU A 69 2.52 -6.77 -11.13
N ALA A 70 1.88 -5.82 -11.81
CA ALA A 70 0.66 -6.08 -12.57
C ALA A 70 1.01 -6.91 -13.81
N LEU A 71 0.58 -8.19 -13.79
CA LEU A 71 0.51 -9.07 -14.94
C LEU A 71 -0.83 -8.91 -15.66
#